data_AF-A0AAD9TRU1-F1
#
_entry.id   AF-A0AAD9TRU1-F1
#
_cell.length_a   1.000
_cell.length_b   1.000
_cell.length_c   1.000
_cell.angle_alpha   90.00
_cell.angle_beta   90.00
_cell.angle_gamma   90.00
#
_symmetry.space_group_name_H-M   'P 1'
#
loop_
_entity.id
_entity.type
_entity.pdbx_description
1 polymer ?
#
loop_
_entity_poly.entity_id
_entity_poly.type
_entity_poly.pdbx_seq_one_letter_code
_entity_poly.pdbx_strand_id
1 'polypeptide(L)'
;MLGLNSTFDAILQNANALAVNVSEIHPWHLHGNNLWVLGYGEGKFSEKKDENKFKLKNPPLRNTVVIFRFGWTALRFVADIIQEFEHFIAILSLICIWVWV
;
A
#
# COMPACT_ATOMS: atom_id res chain seq x y z
N MET A 1 13.50 2.23 13.41
CA MET A 1 14.28 2.01 12.18
C MET A 1 13.94 0.65 11.62
N LEU A 2 13.62 0.55 10.32
CA LEU A 2 13.49 -0.75 9.66
C LEU A 2 14.87 -1.38 9.54
N GLY A 3 14.97 -2.69 9.80
CA GLY A 3 16.23 -3.42 9.61
C GLY A 3 16.59 -3.47 8.13
N LEU A 4 17.87 -3.27 7.81
CA LEU A 4 18.39 -3.43 6.46
C LEU A 4 18.17 -4.86 5.98
N ASN A 5 17.76 -5.03 4.71
CA ASN A 5 17.49 -6.32 4.07
C ASN A 5 16.34 -7.11 4.73
N SER A 6 15.49 -6.44 5.52
CA SER A 6 14.27 -7.04 6.06
C SER A 6 13.14 -6.97 5.03
N THR A 7 12.37 -8.05 4.93
CA THR A 7 11.14 -8.10 4.12
C THR A 7 9.97 -7.57 4.92
N PHE A 8 9.21 -6.66 4.32
CA PHE A 8 8.01 -6.07 4.91
C PHE A 8 6.80 -6.29 4.02
N ASP A 9 5.68 -6.62 4.66
CA ASP A 9 4.37 -6.64 4.03
C ASP A 9 3.56 -5.44 4.51
N ALA A 10 2.84 -4.82 3.58
CA ALA A 10 1.96 -3.69 3.86
C ALA A 10 0.59 -3.90 3.22
N ILE A 11 -0.45 -3.55 3.96
CA ILE A 11 -1.83 -3.51 3.47
C ILE A 11 -2.24 -2.05 3.35
N LEU A 12 -2.46 -1.60 2.12
CA LEU A 12 -3.06 -0.30 1.86
C LEU A 12 -4.58 -0.46 1.81
N GLN A 13 -5.29 0.15 2.77
CA GLN A 13 -6.75 0.06 2.90
C GLN A 13 -7.40 1.38 2.45
N ASN A 14 -8.30 1.31 1.49
CA ASN A 14 -9.16 2.42 1.10
C ASN A 14 -10.39 2.52 1.99
N ALA A 15 -10.96 3.72 2.09
CA ALA A 15 -12.10 4.03 2.93
C ALA A 15 -13.05 5.02 2.24
N ASN A 16 -14.09 5.45 2.96
CA ASN A 16 -14.88 6.60 2.54
C ASN A 16 -14.00 7.86 2.52
N ALA A 17 -14.22 8.70 1.52
CA ALA A 17 -13.79 10.09 1.50
C ALA A 17 -14.64 10.94 2.47
N LEU A 18 -14.48 12.26 2.44
CA LEU A 18 -15.29 13.18 3.25
C LEU A 18 -16.79 13.06 2.93
N ALA A 19 -17.13 12.77 1.68
CA ALA A 19 -18.50 12.48 1.26
C ALA A 19 -18.88 11.03 1.58
N VAL A 20 -20.07 10.85 2.14
CA VAL A 20 -20.61 9.53 2.48
C VAL A 20 -20.76 8.68 1.23
N ASN A 21 -20.30 7.44 1.29
CA ASN A 21 -20.38 6.46 0.21
C ASN A 21 -19.62 6.87 -1.07
N VAL A 22 -18.60 7.72 -0.91
CA VAL A 22 -17.66 8.06 -1.97
C VAL A 22 -16.29 7.49 -1.58
N SER A 23 -15.65 6.79 -2.50
CA SER A 23 -14.26 6.35 -2.37
C SER A 23 -13.60 6.54 -3.74
N GLU A 24 -12.33 6.93 -3.75
CA GLU A 24 -11.59 7.23 -4.97
C GLU A 24 -10.51 6.20 -5.24
N ILE A 25 -9.91 6.27 -6.41
CA ILE A 25 -8.79 5.41 -6.78
C ILE A 25 -7.50 6.16 -6.48
N HIS A 26 -6.63 5.58 -5.65
CA HIS A 26 -5.40 6.25 -5.23
C HIS A 26 -4.17 5.47 -5.73
N PRO A 27 -3.40 6.03 -6.69
CA PRO A 27 -2.10 5.49 -7.04
C PRO A 27 -1.07 5.85 -5.96
N TRP A 28 -0.40 4.85 -5.39
CA TRP A 28 0.67 4.96 -4.41
C TRP A 28 2.01 4.61 -5.05
N HIS A 29 2.98 5.49 -4.89
CA HIS A 29 4.34 5.30 -5.39
C HIS A 29 5.33 5.19 -4.22
N LEU A 30 6.22 4.20 -4.26
CA LEU A 30 7.31 4.06 -3.28
C LEU A 30 8.62 4.51 -3.91
N HIS A 31 9.24 5.52 -3.31
CA HIS A 31 10.57 5.96 -3.70
C HIS A 31 11.64 4.96 -3.25
N GLY A 32 12.68 4.80 -4.06
CA GLY A 32 13.89 4.04 -3.70
C GLY A 32 13.75 2.52 -3.71
N ASN A 33 12.53 1.97 -3.85
CA ASN A 33 12.29 0.53 -3.83
C ASN A 33 11.22 0.11 -4.85
N ASN A 34 11.35 -1.12 -5.35
CA ASN A 34 10.26 -1.77 -6.05
C ASN A 34 9.44 -2.63 -5.08
N LEU A 35 8.18 -2.84 -5.43
CA LEU A 35 7.14 -3.50 -4.65
C LEU A 35 6.68 -4.75 -5.42
N TRP A 36 6.53 -5.88 -4.75
CA TRP A 36 5.70 -6.97 -5.25
C TRP A 36 4.26 -6.72 -4.87
N VAL A 37 3.36 -6.72 -5.85
CA VAL A 37 1.92 -6.66 -5.56
C VAL A 37 1.43 -8.07 -5.29
N LEU A 38 1.10 -8.33 -4.02
CA LEU A 38 0.62 -9.63 -3.58
C LEU A 38 -0.84 -9.84 -3.93
N GLY A 39 -1.66 -8.80 -3.91
CA GLY A 39 -3.06 -8.94 -4.28
C GLY A 39 -3.90 -7.70 -4.02
N TYR A 40 -5.17 -7.84 -4.38
CA TYR A 40 -6.21 -6.85 -4.19
C TYR A 40 -7.43 -7.53 -3.59
N GLY A 41 -8.27 -6.76 -2.92
CA GLY A 41 -9.60 -7.21 -2.54
C GLY A 41 -10.53 -6.06 -2.27
N GLU A 42 -11.81 -6.41 -2.11
CA GLU A 42 -12.87 -5.47 -1.77
C GLU A 42 -13.17 -5.53 -0.27
N GLY A 43 -13.71 -4.44 0.26
CA GLY A 43 -14.04 -4.29 1.66
C GLY A 43 -12.81 -4.08 2.55
N LYS A 44 -13.01 -4.38 3.84
CA LYS A 44 -11.95 -4.31 4.85
C LYS A 44 -11.13 -5.58 4.82
N PHE A 45 -9.81 -5.45 4.72
CA PHE A 45 -8.88 -6.58 4.79
C PHE A 45 -9.08 -7.40 6.07
N SER A 46 -9.07 -8.72 5.92
CA SER A 46 -9.12 -9.68 7.02
C SER A 46 -8.09 -10.77 6.79
N GLU A 47 -7.07 -10.85 7.65
CA GLU A 47 -6.00 -11.86 7.59
C GLU A 47 -6.55 -13.27 7.35
N LYS A 48 -7.53 -13.68 8.16
CA LYS A 48 -8.18 -15.00 8.08
C LYS A 48 -8.83 -15.31 6.73
N LYS A 49 -9.27 -14.30 5.98
CA LYS A 49 -10.06 -14.46 4.74
C LYS A 49 -9.29 -14.12 3.48
N ASP A 50 -8.27 -13.27 3.58
CA ASP A 50 -7.67 -12.59 2.45
C ASP A 50 -6.20 -12.96 2.23
N GLU A 51 -5.46 -13.44 3.25
CA GLU A 51 -4.06 -13.87 3.07
C GLU A 51 -3.92 -14.99 2.05
N ASN A 52 -4.90 -15.88 1.98
CA ASN A 52 -4.94 -16.95 0.98
C ASN A 52 -5.11 -16.45 -0.47
N LYS A 53 -5.47 -15.17 -0.66
CA LYS A 53 -5.57 -14.52 -1.99
C LYS A 53 -4.23 -13.98 -2.46
N PHE A 54 -3.18 -14.00 -1.63
CA PHE A 54 -1.88 -13.46 -2.00
C PHE A 54 -1.20 -14.31 -3.07
N LYS A 55 -0.78 -13.65 -4.15
CA LYS A 55 0.05 -14.23 -5.20
C LYS A 55 1.50 -14.28 -4.75
N LEU A 56 1.87 -15.35 -4.05
CA LEU A 56 3.26 -15.58 -3.63
C LEU A 56 4.14 -16.18 -4.74
N LYS A 57 3.53 -16.67 -5.82
CA LYS A 57 4.23 -17.21 -6.99
C LYS A 57 4.21 -16.19 -8.13
N ASN A 58 5.39 -15.65 -8.47
CA ASN A 58 5.59 -14.66 -9.53
C ASN A 58 4.68 -13.41 -9.44
N PRO A 59 4.64 -12.70 -8.30
CA PRO A 59 3.92 -11.43 -8.22
C PRO A 59 4.57 -10.36 -9.11
N PRO A 60 3.78 -9.45 -9.70
CA PRO A 60 4.33 -8.37 -10.50
C PRO A 60 5.14 -7.40 -9.63
N LEU A 61 6.34 -7.06 -10.10
CA LEU A 61 7.21 -6.05 -9.49
C LEU A 61 6.88 -4.67 -10.09
N ARG A 62 6.53 -3.70 -9.24
CA ARG A 62 6.08 -2.35 -9.61
C ARG A 62 6.67 -1.31 -8.66
N ASN A 63 6.81 -0.07 -9.11
CA ASN A 63 7.14 1.07 -8.24
C ASN A 63 5.89 1.88 -7.83
N THR A 64 4.80 1.73 -8.57
CA THR A 64 3.51 2.37 -8.33
C THR A 64 2.40 1.33 -8.34
N VAL A 65 1.47 1.43 -7.40
CA VAL A 65 0.35 0.50 -7.20
C VAL A 65 -0.93 1.29 -6.99
N VAL A 66 -2.06 0.69 -7.27
CA VAL A 66 -3.36 1.37 -7.19
C VAL A 66 -4.16 0.76 -6.05
N ILE A 67 -4.73 1.59 -5.18
CA ILE A 67 -5.76 1.17 -4.23
C ILE A 67 -7.12 1.50 -4.84
N PHE A 68 -7.94 0.48 -5.07
CA PHE A 68 -9.29 0.64 -5.61
C PHE A 68 -10.29 1.08 -4.56
N ARG A 69 -11.44 1.58 -5.02
CA ARG A 69 -12.54 2.06 -4.16
C ARG A 69 -12.96 1.00 -3.16
N PHE A 70 -13.11 1.39 -1.91
CA PHE A 70 -13.57 0.51 -0.82
C PHE A 70 -12.80 -0.80 -0.68
N GLY A 71 -11.57 -0.88 -1.18
CA GLY A 71 -10.79 -2.11 -1.23
C GLY A 71 -9.46 -2.00 -0.51
N TRP A 72 -8.67 -3.05 -0.64
CA TRP A 72 -7.32 -3.12 -0.12
C TRP A 72 -6.34 -3.61 -1.18
N THR A 73 -5.06 -3.25 -1.02
CA THR A 73 -3.94 -3.73 -1.84
C THR A 73 -2.84 -4.24 -0.92
N ALA A 74 -2.42 -5.49 -1.11
CA ALA A 74 -1.34 -6.10 -0.36
C ALA A 74 -0.02 -6.01 -1.14
N LEU A 75 1.02 -5.56 -0.46
CA LEU A 75 2.34 -5.27 -1.03
C LEU A 75 3.41 -5.97 -0.20
N ARG A 76 4.51 -6.35 -0.86
CA ARG A 76 5.75 -6.77 -0.22
C ARG A 76 6.91 -5.96 -0.77
N PHE A 77 7.84 -5.57 0.07
CA PHE A 77 9.11 -4.95 -0.34
C PHE A 77 10.24 -5.37 0.60
N VAL A 78 11.48 -5.27 0.13
CA VAL A 78 12.67 -5.43 0.97
C VAL A 78 13.23 -4.05 1.26
N ALA A 79 13.56 -3.78 2.52
CA ALA A 79 14.20 -2.53 2.92
C ALA A 79 15.70 -2.57 2.60
N ASP A 80 16.05 -2.39 1.32
CA ASP A 80 17.43 -2.47 0.82
C ASP A 80 18.22 -1.15 0.95
N ILE A 81 17.52 -0.04 1.13
CA ILE A 81 18.11 1.28 1.37
C ILE A 81 17.75 1.69 2.80
N ILE A 82 18.74 2.17 3.56
CA ILE A 82 18.52 2.92 4.80
C ILE A 82 17.92 4.27 4.41
N GLN A 83 16.67 4.25 3.99
CA GLN A 83 15.90 5.46 3.84
C GLN A 83 15.38 5.80 5.23
N GLU A 84 15.58 7.03 5.69
CA GLU A 84 14.87 7.53 6.86
C GLU A 84 13.36 7.47 6.54
N PHE A 85 12.73 6.35 6.88
CA PHE A 85 11.29 6.11 6.73
C PHE A 85 10.43 7.11 7.53
N GLU A 86 11.05 8.06 8.24
CA GLU A 86 10.41 9.25 8.79
C GLU A 86 9.67 10.05 7.70
N HIS A 87 10.20 10.11 6.46
CA HIS A 87 9.49 10.73 5.34
C HIS A 87 8.32 9.88 4.82
N PHE A 88 8.30 8.58 5.07
CA PHE A 88 7.19 7.70 4.67
C PHE A 88 5.96 7.90 5.57
N ILE A 89 6.19 8.15 6.87
CA ILE A 89 5.14 8.55 7.83
C ILE A 89 4.73 10.03 7.61
N ALA A 90 5.65 10.92 7.24
CA ALA A 90 5.30 12.31 6.94
C ALA A 90 4.47 12.46 5.65
N ILE A 91 4.67 11.58 4.67
CA ILE A 91 3.84 11.52 3.46
C ILE A 91 2.47 10.88 3.74
N LEU A 92 2.37 9.97 4.72
CA LEU A 92 1.09 9.42 5.20
C LEU A 92 0.16 10.49 5.79
N SER A 93 0.69 11.63 6.29
CA SER A 93 -0.13 12.76 6.77
C SER A 93 -0.29 13.90 5.75
N LEU A 94 0.66 14.08 4.82
CA LEU A 94 0.65 15.21 3.88
C LEU A 94 -0.01 14.91 2.53
N ILE A 95 -0.05 13.65 2.04
CA ILE A 95 -0.76 13.36 0.77
C ILE A 95 -2.29 13.31 0.96
N CYS A 96 -2.79 13.06 2.17
CA CYS A 96 -4.20 13.31 2.50
C CYS A 96 -4.60 14.80 2.41
N ILE A 97 -3.64 15.73 2.25
CA ILE A 97 -3.90 17.17 2.15
C ILE A 97 -3.76 17.69 0.70
N TRP A 98 -3.16 16.92 -0.23
CA TRP A 98 -2.83 17.43 -1.58
C TRP A 98 -3.44 16.64 -2.75
N VAL A 99 -4.46 15.82 -2.49
CA VAL A 99 -5.41 15.40 -3.52
C VAL A 99 -6.69 16.21 -3.34
N TRP A 100 -6.62 17.47 -3.81
CA TRP A 100 -7.70 18.42 -4.13
C TRP A 100 -9.04 18.28 -3.38
N VAL A 101 -9.22 19.15 -2.38
CA VAL A 101 -10.29 20.16 -2.47
C VAL A 101 -9.89 21.20 -3.51
#